data_AF-A0A9D6XJD1-F1
#
_entry.id   AF-A0A9D6XJD1-F1
#
_cell.length_a   1.000
_cell.length_b   1.000
_cell.length_c   1.000
_cell.angle_alpha   90.00
_cell.angle_beta   90.00
_cell.angle_gamma   90.00
#
_symmetry.space_group_name_H-M   'P 1'
#
loop_
_entity.id
_entity.type
_entity.pdbx_description
1 polymer ?
#
loop_
_entity_poly.entity_id
_entity_poly.type
_entity_poly.pdbx_seq_one_letter_code
_entity_poly.pdbx_strand_id
1 'polypeptide(L)'
;MTQQQTQLKTDQHQLVWSPGLTQRPNSPVSKLIKEWELISTRHKEVDVVNSWQLPGGNVSSLDQVLVRAGFNTARDDSNGDNYLWLLVKQASNDELAARIVLQRILPPLVSIARRRGRIMQGGVDAALSEVLPSAWTVIRQYPWHRRPNKVASNLVLDSEYFAFVQANRAKKVKVFAVEPHLLSELIAEPETDEFGQEVTLESLLTVAISQDIDPRHVEILRAVASGQTAATIAKHYGIAERTARAWRAQAISELRVRTRCSV
;
A
#
# COMPACT_ATOMS: atom_id res chain seq x y z
N MET A 1 -40.36 44.09 13.10
CA MET A 1 -38.97 44.55 13.32
C MET A 1 -38.55 44.00 14.67
N THR A 2 -37.89 42.85 14.75
CA THR A 2 -36.43 42.75 14.63
C THR A 2 -36.03 41.32 14.21
N GLN A 3 -35.99 41.10 12.90
CA GLN A 3 -35.14 40.06 12.31
C GLN A 3 -33.73 40.67 12.21
N GLN A 4 -32.90 40.54 13.25
CA GLN A 4 -31.51 41.02 13.17
C GLN A 4 -30.55 40.43 14.23
N GLN A 5 -30.83 39.22 14.75
CA GLN A 5 -29.90 38.53 15.66
C GLN A 5 -29.51 37.10 15.21
N THR A 6 -29.64 36.79 13.91
CA THR A 6 -29.27 35.47 13.37
C THR A 6 -28.15 35.52 12.32
N GLN A 7 -27.31 36.55 12.34
CA GLN A 7 -26.16 36.66 11.43
C GLN A 7 -24.89 37.04 12.17
N LEU A 8 -23.80 36.36 11.83
CA LEU A 8 -22.41 36.46 12.31
C LEU A 8 -22.00 35.48 13.44
N LYS A 9 -22.26 34.19 13.22
CA LYS A 9 -21.32 33.12 13.59
C LYS A 9 -20.86 32.41 12.32
N THR A 10 -19.97 33.06 11.58
CA THR A 10 -19.19 32.37 10.55
C THR A 10 -17.88 31.99 11.22
N ASP A 11 -17.89 30.82 11.87
CA ASP A 11 -16.75 30.25 12.56
C ASP A 11 -15.51 30.18 11.64
N GLN A 12 -14.54 31.06 11.90
CA GLN A 12 -13.17 30.97 11.40
C GLN A 12 -12.39 29.93 12.22
N HIS A 13 -12.89 28.68 12.30
CA HIS A 13 -12.13 27.62 12.94
C HIS A 13 -11.05 27.12 11.98
N GLN A 14 -9.88 27.74 12.05
CA GLN A 14 -8.63 27.14 11.56
C GLN A 14 -8.44 25.77 12.23
N LEU A 15 -8.13 24.74 11.44
CA LEU A 15 -7.89 23.41 11.99
C LEU A 15 -6.66 23.44 12.90
N VAL A 16 -6.85 23.01 14.15
CA VAL A 16 -5.74 22.85 15.11
C VAL A 16 -5.06 21.51 14.86
N TRP A 17 -3.88 21.56 14.24
CA TRP A 17 -3.03 20.39 14.04
C TRP A 17 -2.51 19.85 15.39
N SER A 18 -2.40 18.52 15.51
CA SER A 18 -1.86 17.93 16.74
C SER A 18 -0.44 18.44 17.00
N PRO A 19 -0.10 18.87 18.23
CA PRO A 19 1.21 19.46 18.55
C PRO A 19 2.38 18.55 18.15
N GLY A 20 2.19 17.23 18.21
CA GLY A 20 3.20 16.26 17.79
C GLY A 20 3.64 16.37 16.32
N LEU A 21 2.87 17.01 15.44
CA LEU A 21 3.21 17.22 14.03
C LEU A 21 4.10 18.47 13.81
N THR A 22 4.10 19.41 14.76
CA THR A 22 4.79 20.70 14.67
C THR A 22 6.00 20.81 15.60
N GLN A 23 6.31 19.76 16.38
CA GLN A 23 7.41 19.77 17.36
C GLN A 23 8.81 20.05 16.76
N ARG A 24 9.04 19.78 15.48
CA ARG A 24 10.35 19.95 14.83
C ARG A 24 10.26 20.99 13.71
N PRO A 25 10.69 22.25 13.95
CA PRO A 25 10.41 23.37 13.04
C PRO A 25 10.95 23.21 11.62
N ASN A 26 12.00 22.40 11.43
CA ASN A 26 12.63 22.13 10.12
C ASN A 26 12.23 20.78 9.51
N SER A 27 11.34 20.01 10.14
CA SER A 27 10.88 18.74 9.59
C SER A 27 10.02 18.95 8.33
N PRO A 28 9.99 17.99 7.39
CA PRO A 28 9.11 18.06 6.21
C PRO A 28 7.64 18.29 6.57
N VAL A 29 7.17 17.67 7.66
CA VAL A 29 5.79 17.81 8.16
C VAL A 29 5.50 19.23 8.63
N SER A 30 6.41 19.85 9.38
CA SER A 30 6.22 21.22 9.85
C SER A 30 6.22 22.23 8.69
N LYS A 31 7.00 21.97 7.63
CA LYS A 31 6.93 22.77 6.40
C LYS A 31 5.59 22.63 5.69
N LEU A 32 5.07 21.40 5.56
CA LEU A 32 3.74 21.15 4.98
C LEU A 32 2.61 21.81 5.77
N ILE A 33 2.69 21.85 7.10
CA ILE A 33 1.69 22.52 7.94
C ILE A 33 1.75 24.04 7.76
N LYS A 34 2.94 24.64 7.80
CA LYS A 34 3.09 26.09 7.56
C LYS A 34 2.60 26.50 6.16
N GLU A 35 2.94 25.72 5.15
CA GLU A 35 2.42 25.93 3.79
C GLU A 35 0.89 25.78 3.75
N TRP A 36 0.34 24.80 4.45
CA TRP A 36 -1.11 24.60 4.54
C TRP A 36 -1.82 25.81 5.14
N GLU A 37 -1.29 26.36 6.23
CA GLU A 37 -1.82 27.57 6.88
C GLU A 37 -1.92 28.74 5.88
N LEU A 38 -0.93 28.88 4.98
CA LEU A 38 -0.93 29.91 3.93
C LEU A 38 -1.95 29.66 2.82
N ILE A 39 -2.09 28.41 2.34
CA ILE A 39 -2.98 28.11 1.21
C ILE A 39 -4.44 27.91 1.62
N SER A 40 -4.70 27.54 2.88
CA SER A 40 -6.03 27.15 3.37
C SER A 40 -7.09 28.24 3.24
N THR A 41 -6.68 29.51 3.33
CA THR A 41 -7.57 30.68 3.29
C THR A 41 -7.42 31.51 2.03
N ARG A 42 -6.56 31.08 1.10
CA ARG A 42 -6.25 31.87 -0.09
C ARG A 42 -7.39 31.78 -1.10
N HIS A 43 -7.93 32.93 -1.50
CA HIS A 43 -9.13 33.03 -2.33
C HIS A 43 -9.03 32.25 -3.64
N LYS A 44 -7.89 32.34 -4.35
CA LYS A 44 -7.69 31.65 -5.63
C LYS A 44 -7.87 30.13 -5.49
N GLU A 45 -7.30 29.54 -4.45
CA GLU A 45 -7.35 28.12 -4.17
C GLU A 45 -8.78 27.71 -3.76
N VAL A 46 -9.44 28.52 -2.92
CA VAL A 46 -10.84 28.31 -2.53
C VAL A 46 -11.78 28.38 -3.75
N ASP A 47 -11.58 29.31 -4.66
CA ASP A 47 -12.37 29.45 -5.89
C ASP A 47 -12.19 28.24 -6.81
N VAL A 48 -10.95 27.74 -6.94
CA VAL A 48 -10.66 26.49 -7.68
C VAL A 48 -11.43 25.32 -7.05
N VAL A 49 -11.39 25.16 -5.72
CA VAL A 49 -12.13 24.08 -5.05
C VAL A 49 -13.64 24.22 -5.25
N ASN A 50 -14.18 25.43 -5.15
CA ASN A 50 -15.60 25.70 -5.36
C ASN A 50 -16.03 25.38 -6.81
N SER A 51 -15.13 25.56 -7.79
CA SER A 51 -15.38 25.19 -9.19
C SER A 51 -15.53 23.68 -9.41
N TRP A 52 -15.00 22.84 -8.52
CA TRP A 52 -15.14 21.38 -8.61
C TRP A 52 -16.55 20.88 -8.26
N GLN A 53 -17.42 21.74 -7.72
CA GLN A 53 -18.82 21.43 -7.38
C GLN A 53 -18.96 20.20 -6.45
N LEU A 54 -18.07 20.09 -5.46
CA LEU A 54 -18.14 19.02 -4.46
C LEU A 54 -19.40 19.16 -3.57
N PRO A 55 -19.90 18.06 -2.98
CA PRO A 55 -21.07 18.08 -2.12
C PRO A 55 -20.96 19.06 -0.93
N GLY A 56 -22.09 19.54 -0.42
CA GLY A 56 -22.13 20.43 0.75
C GLY A 56 -21.97 21.93 0.44
N GLY A 57 -22.02 22.32 -0.84
CA GLY A 57 -21.99 23.73 -1.27
C GLY A 57 -20.61 24.37 -1.17
N ASN A 58 -20.53 25.65 -1.50
CA ASN A 58 -19.25 26.38 -1.52
C ASN A 58 -18.60 26.42 -0.14
N VAL A 59 -17.28 26.35 -0.12
CA VAL A 59 -16.43 26.50 1.06
C VAL A 59 -15.80 27.89 1.09
N SER A 60 -15.49 28.37 2.29
CA SER A 60 -14.72 29.61 2.51
C SER A 60 -13.28 29.35 2.95
N SER A 61 -12.89 28.09 3.15
CA SER A 61 -11.54 27.66 3.51
C SER A 61 -11.35 26.18 3.13
N LEU A 62 -10.12 25.80 2.78
CA LEU A 62 -9.74 24.42 2.51
C LEU A 62 -9.85 23.53 3.76
N ASP A 63 -9.84 24.11 4.95
CA ASP A 63 -10.05 23.37 6.21
C ASP A 63 -11.45 22.73 6.26
N GLN A 64 -12.47 23.41 5.71
CA GLN A 64 -13.81 22.84 5.61
C GLN A 64 -13.83 21.62 4.69
N VAL A 65 -13.00 21.61 3.65
CA VAL A 65 -12.84 20.48 2.73
C VAL A 65 -12.23 19.29 3.46
N LEU A 66 -11.22 19.52 4.31
CA LEU A 66 -10.64 18.47 5.15
C LEU A 66 -11.67 17.87 6.12
N VAL A 67 -12.43 18.73 6.81
CA VAL A 67 -13.49 18.27 7.72
C VAL A 67 -14.53 17.43 6.97
N ARG A 68 -15.00 17.90 5.81
CA ARG A 68 -15.93 17.15 4.95
C ARG A 68 -15.35 15.83 4.45
N ALA A 69 -14.02 15.74 4.29
CA ALA A 69 -13.29 14.52 3.94
C ALA A 69 -12.96 13.59 5.13
N GLY A 70 -13.62 13.80 6.27
CA GLY A 70 -13.46 12.97 7.46
C GLY A 70 -12.16 13.22 8.22
N PHE A 71 -11.62 14.44 8.18
CA PHE A 71 -10.48 14.80 9.01
C PHE A 71 -10.92 14.91 10.48
N ASN A 72 -10.19 14.23 11.37
CA ASN A 72 -10.48 14.18 12.81
C ASN A 72 -11.87 13.62 13.18
N THR A 73 -12.48 12.82 12.29
CA THR A 73 -13.74 12.11 12.54
C THR A 73 -13.50 10.64 12.92
N ALA A 74 -14.58 9.92 13.23
CA ALA A 74 -14.54 8.50 13.56
C ALA A 74 -14.04 7.64 12.38
N ARG A 75 -13.49 6.46 12.67
CA ARG A 75 -12.88 5.57 11.65
C ARG A 75 -13.87 5.02 10.61
N ASP A 76 -15.16 5.00 10.96
CA ASP A 76 -16.27 4.47 10.17
C ASP A 76 -17.13 5.57 9.52
N ASP A 77 -16.63 6.81 9.49
CA ASP A 77 -17.25 7.93 8.79
C ASP A 77 -17.31 7.71 7.27
N SER A 78 -18.40 7.07 6.84
CA SER A 78 -18.63 6.72 5.44
C SER A 78 -18.90 7.94 4.57
N ASN A 79 -19.45 9.02 5.14
CA ASN A 79 -19.68 10.28 4.43
C ASN A 79 -18.35 10.98 4.15
N GLY A 80 -17.47 11.05 5.16
CA GLY A 80 -16.12 11.57 5.01
C GLY A 80 -15.28 10.79 4.01
N ASP A 81 -15.36 9.45 4.04
CA ASP A 81 -14.65 8.60 3.09
C ASP A 81 -15.17 8.74 1.65
N ASN A 82 -16.49 8.87 1.47
CA ASN A 82 -17.09 9.14 0.15
C ASN A 82 -16.71 10.52 -0.39
N TYR A 83 -16.64 11.54 0.48
CA TYR A 83 -16.15 12.86 0.08
C TYR A 83 -14.67 12.80 -0.32
N LEU A 84 -13.86 12.06 0.44
CA LEU A 84 -12.46 11.81 0.10
C LEU A 84 -12.30 11.07 -1.24
N TRP A 85 -13.19 10.13 -1.55
CA TRP A 85 -13.19 9.46 -2.85
C TRP A 85 -13.36 10.43 -4.02
N LEU A 86 -14.26 11.42 -3.91
CA LEU A 86 -14.43 12.47 -4.92
C LEU A 86 -13.18 13.33 -5.06
N LEU A 87 -12.55 13.69 -3.94
CA LEU A 87 -11.27 14.43 -3.96
C LEU A 87 -10.17 13.63 -4.64
N VAL A 88 -10.06 12.33 -4.39
CA VAL A 88 -9.05 11.47 -5.00
C VAL A 88 -9.28 11.31 -6.51
N LYS A 89 -10.55 11.25 -6.95
CA LYS A 89 -10.88 11.29 -8.37
C LYS A 89 -10.38 12.59 -9.03
N GLN A 90 -10.55 13.74 -8.37
CA GLN A 90 -10.03 15.03 -8.84
C GLN A 90 -8.49 15.07 -8.81
N ALA A 91 -7.88 14.51 -7.76
CA ALA A 91 -6.44 14.49 -7.54
C ALA A 91 -5.63 13.76 -8.63
N SER A 92 -6.26 12.91 -9.45
CA SER A 92 -5.57 12.32 -10.61
C SER A 92 -5.02 13.42 -11.55
N ASN A 93 -5.78 14.50 -11.75
CA ASN A 93 -5.48 15.55 -12.72
C ASN A 93 -5.19 16.92 -12.08
N ASP A 94 -5.55 17.11 -10.82
CA ASP A 94 -5.43 18.39 -10.13
C ASP A 94 -4.48 18.31 -8.93
N GLU A 95 -3.46 19.16 -8.94
CA GLU A 95 -2.42 19.20 -7.91
C GLU A 95 -2.94 19.69 -6.55
N LEU A 96 -3.87 20.66 -6.55
CA LEU A 96 -4.47 21.17 -5.33
C LEU A 96 -5.31 20.09 -4.66
N ALA A 97 -6.08 19.31 -5.43
CA ALA A 97 -6.83 18.18 -4.90
C ALA A 97 -5.88 17.13 -4.28
N ALA A 98 -4.77 16.81 -4.96
CA ALA A 98 -3.77 15.90 -4.41
C ALA A 98 -3.16 16.43 -3.10
N ARG A 99 -2.89 17.74 -3.02
CA ARG A 99 -2.39 18.41 -1.82
C ARG A 99 -3.37 18.34 -0.65
N ILE A 100 -4.67 18.54 -0.90
CA ILE A 100 -5.74 18.40 0.11
C ILE A 100 -5.82 16.96 0.61
N VAL A 101 -5.79 15.97 -0.28
CA VAL A 101 -5.80 14.54 0.08
C VAL A 101 -4.57 14.20 0.94
N LEU A 102 -3.38 14.64 0.54
CA LEU A 102 -2.15 14.43 1.31
C LEU A 102 -2.28 15.01 2.72
N GLN A 103 -2.81 16.23 2.85
CA GLN A 103 -3.02 16.86 4.14
C GLN A 103 -3.99 16.06 5.01
N ARG A 104 -5.06 15.49 4.42
CA ARG A 104 -6.01 14.63 5.13
C ARG A 104 -5.36 13.36 5.69
N ILE A 105 -4.45 12.74 4.95
CA ILE A 105 -3.80 11.48 5.37
C ILE A 105 -2.47 11.71 6.11
N LEU A 106 -2.04 12.96 6.27
CA LEU A 106 -0.76 13.29 6.91
C LEU A 106 -0.62 12.72 8.33
N PRO A 107 -1.62 12.81 9.24
CA PRO A 107 -1.48 12.26 10.59
C PRO A 107 -1.16 10.75 10.64
N PRO A 108 -1.90 9.86 9.93
CA PRO A 108 -1.53 8.45 9.91
C PRO A 108 -0.20 8.16 9.20
N LEU A 109 0.20 8.95 8.19
CA LEU A 109 1.53 8.81 7.58
C LEU A 109 2.66 9.13 8.56
N VAL A 110 2.50 10.16 9.40
CA VAL A 110 3.47 10.46 10.47
C VAL A 110 3.54 9.35 11.51
N SER A 111 2.40 8.72 11.84
CA SER A 111 2.39 7.55 12.73
C SER A 111 3.21 6.38 12.16
N ILE A 112 3.06 6.11 10.86
CA ILE A 112 3.86 5.11 10.15
C ILE A 112 5.35 5.48 10.15
N ALA A 113 5.68 6.73 9.82
CA ALA A 113 7.07 7.18 9.79
C ALA A 113 7.72 7.10 11.18
N ARG A 114 7.00 7.40 12.26
CA ARG A 114 7.48 7.20 13.64
C ARG A 114 7.76 5.72 13.94
N ARG A 115 6.87 4.83 13.50
CA ARG A 115 7.05 3.37 13.67
C ARG A 115 8.27 2.86 12.89
N ARG A 116 8.40 3.25 11.62
CA ARG A 116 9.48 2.84 10.71
C ARG A 116 10.81 3.49 11.06
N GLY A 117 10.80 4.73 11.53
CA GLY A 117 12.00 5.45 11.96
C GLY A 117 12.72 4.82 13.16
N ARG A 118 12.08 3.92 13.92
CA ARG A 118 12.76 3.15 14.99
C ARG A 118 13.73 2.10 14.45
N ILE A 119 13.55 1.68 13.20
CA ILE A 119 14.33 0.60 12.56
C ILE A 119 15.12 1.08 11.32
N MET A 120 14.84 2.29 10.82
CA MET A 120 15.53 2.87 9.67
C MET A 120 16.72 3.73 10.10
N GLN A 121 17.82 3.61 9.38
CA GLN A 121 18.93 4.56 9.49
C GLN A 121 18.45 5.96 9.09
N GLY A 122 18.83 7.00 9.84
CA GLY A 122 18.31 8.36 9.68
C GLY A 122 16.97 8.64 10.39
N GLY A 123 16.40 7.65 11.07
CA GLY A 123 15.28 7.85 12.00
C GLY A 123 13.96 8.23 11.34
N VAL A 124 13.15 9.02 12.06
CA VAL A 124 11.79 9.41 11.63
C VAL A 124 11.83 10.34 10.40
N ASP A 125 12.81 11.24 10.32
CA ASP A 125 12.89 12.20 9.20
C ASP A 125 13.25 11.49 7.89
N ALA A 126 14.13 10.49 7.92
CA ALA A 126 14.38 9.63 6.76
C ALA A 126 13.13 8.84 6.36
N ALA A 127 12.39 8.27 7.32
CA ALA A 127 11.13 7.58 7.04
C ALA A 127 10.06 8.51 6.45
N LEU A 128 10.01 9.78 6.88
CA LEU A 128 9.12 10.78 6.28
C LEU A 128 9.50 11.09 4.83
N SER A 129 10.79 11.23 4.54
CA SER A 129 11.31 11.46 3.19
C SER A 129 10.98 10.34 2.21
N GLU A 130 10.80 9.10 2.68
CA GLU A 130 10.38 7.97 1.85
C GLU A 130 8.85 7.90 1.67
N VAL A 131 8.09 8.10 2.76
CA VAL A 131 6.64 7.88 2.74
C VAL A 131 5.86 9.02 2.08
N LEU A 132 6.33 10.27 2.18
CA LEU A 132 5.61 11.43 1.63
C LEU A 132 5.60 11.44 0.09
N PRO A 133 6.73 11.23 -0.63
CA PRO A 133 6.71 11.11 -2.09
C PRO A 133 5.94 9.87 -2.57
N SER A 134 6.03 8.77 -1.82
CA SER A 134 5.25 7.55 -2.09
C SER A 134 3.75 7.83 -1.99
N ALA A 135 3.33 8.55 -0.94
CA ALA A 135 1.93 8.95 -0.77
C ALA A 135 1.43 9.87 -1.87
N TRP A 136 2.24 10.85 -2.29
CA TRP A 136 1.91 11.69 -3.44
C TRP A 136 1.66 10.86 -4.70
N THR A 137 2.57 9.95 -5.03
CA THR A 137 2.43 9.05 -6.18
C THR A 137 1.17 8.19 -6.10
N VAL A 138 0.91 7.61 -4.92
CA VAL A 138 -0.28 6.79 -4.65
C VAL A 138 -1.57 7.59 -4.83
N ILE A 139 -1.63 8.83 -4.35
CA ILE A 139 -2.79 9.71 -4.52
C ILE A 139 -3.05 9.98 -6.01
N ARG A 140 -2.00 10.37 -6.75
CA ARG A 140 -2.11 10.72 -8.18
C ARG A 140 -2.53 9.53 -9.04
N GLN A 141 -2.12 8.32 -8.67
CA GLN A 141 -2.36 7.09 -9.44
C GLN A 141 -3.43 6.18 -8.82
N TYR A 142 -4.20 6.67 -7.84
CA TYR A 142 -5.15 5.85 -7.12
C TYR A 142 -6.25 5.31 -8.05
N PRO A 143 -6.50 3.98 -8.10
CA PRO A 143 -7.49 3.39 -8.99
C PRO A 143 -8.92 3.57 -8.43
N TRP A 144 -9.39 4.82 -8.34
CA TRP A 144 -10.65 5.21 -7.70
C TRP A 144 -11.88 4.49 -8.24
N HIS A 145 -11.88 4.07 -9.52
CA HIS A 145 -12.95 3.30 -10.13
C HIS A 145 -13.07 1.85 -9.57
N ARG A 146 -11.99 1.29 -9.03
CA ARG A 146 -11.92 -0.10 -8.55
C ARG A 146 -11.95 -0.18 -7.02
N ARG A 147 -11.65 0.93 -6.33
CA ARG A 147 -11.55 1.00 -4.87
C ARG A 147 -12.31 2.23 -4.33
N PRO A 148 -13.65 2.24 -4.39
CA PRO A 148 -14.44 3.41 -3.98
C PRO A 148 -14.54 3.58 -2.46
N ASN A 149 -14.23 2.55 -1.68
CA ASN A 149 -14.43 2.52 -0.23
C ASN A 149 -13.11 2.37 0.53
N LYS A 150 -13.10 2.81 1.79
CA LYS A 150 -11.94 2.80 2.71
C LYS A 150 -10.76 3.53 2.09
N VAL A 151 -11.03 4.63 1.39
CA VAL A 151 -10.06 5.36 0.59
C VAL A 151 -8.89 5.82 1.44
N ALA A 152 -9.16 6.43 2.60
CA ALA A 152 -8.09 6.90 3.50
C ALA A 152 -7.16 5.75 3.94
N SER A 153 -7.73 4.62 4.36
CA SER A 153 -6.94 3.45 4.79
C SER A 153 -6.13 2.85 3.64
N ASN A 154 -6.73 2.72 2.46
CA ASN A 154 -6.06 2.18 1.28
C ASN A 154 -4.90 3.06 0.84
N LEU A 155 -5.09 4.39 0.78
CA LEU A 155 -4.02 5.34 0.46
C LEU A 155 -2.85 5.20 1.42
N VAL A 156 -3.11 5.15 2.73
CA VAL A 156 -2.08 5.01 3.77
C VAL A 156 -1.35 3.68 3.66
N LEU A 157 -2.07 2.57 3.46
CA LEU A 157 -1.48 1.23 3.32
C LEU A 157 -0.63 1.10 2.05
N ASP A 158 -1.12 1.61 0.92
CA ASP A 158 -0.39 1.60 -0.34
C ASP A 158 0.86 2.48 -0.23
N SER A 159 0.76 3.66 0.41
CA SER A 159 1.91 4.55 0.67
C SER A 159 2.99 3.87 1.50
N GLU A 160 2.60 3.16 2.57
CA GLU A 160 3.54 2.39 3.37
C GLU A 160 4.18 1.25 2.58
N TYR A 161 3.35 0.55 1.79
CA TYR A 161 3.81 -0.58 0.99
C TYR A 161 4.90 -0.15 0.02
N PHE A 162 4.66 0.91 -0.76
CA PHE A 162 5.62 1.40 -1.75
C PHE A 162 6.88 1.97 -1.08
N ALA A 163 6.74 2.71 0.01
CA ALA A 163 7.88 3.31 0.70
C ALA A 163 8.82 2.28 1.36
N PHE A 164 8.29 1.20 1.97
CA PHE A 164 9.10 0.36 2.87
C PHE A 164 9.06 -1.14 2.56
N VAL A 165 8.07 -1.61 1.79
CA VAL A 165 7.82 -3.06 1.62
C VAL A 165 8.14 -3.52 0.21
N GLN A 166 7.79 -2.75 -0.82
CA GLN A 166 7.93 -3.16 -2.22
C GLN A 166 9.38 -3.52 -2.56
N ALA A 167 10.35 -2.69 -2.17
CA ALA A 167 11.77 -2.94 -2.45
C ALA A 167 12.31 -4.24 -1.81
N ASN A 168 11.73 -4.67 -0.69
CA ASN A 168 12.10 -5.92 -0.02
C ASN A 168 11.36 -7.14 -0.60
N ARG A 169 10.18 -6.93 -1.20
CA ARG A 169 9.39 -8.00 -1.84
C ARG A 169 9.72 -8.23 -3.30
N ALA A 170 10.18 -7.19 -4.00
CA ALA A 170 10.78 -7.35 -5.31
C ALA A 170 12.00 -8.26 -5.12
N LYS A 171 11.99 -9.45 -5.72
CA LYS A 171 13.16 -10.33 -5.75
C LYS A 171 14.28 -9.52 -6.38
N LYS A 172 15.20 -9.01 -5.56
CA LYS A 172 16.37 -8.29 -6.05
C LYS A 172 17.23 -9.32 -6.77
N VAL A 173 17.15 -9.36 -8.09
CA VAL A 173 18.23 -9.91 -8.90
C VAL A 173 19.37 -8.92 -8.71
N LYS A 174 20.27 -9.20 -7.78
CA LYS A 174 21.51 -8.44 -7.68
C LYS A 174 22.33 -8.81 -8.91
N VAL A 175 22.31 -7.94 -9.92
CA VAL A 175 23.19 -8.07 -11.08
C VAL A 175 24.52 -7.50 -10.67
N PHE A 176 25.53 -8.36 -10.56
CA PHE A 176 26.91 -7.94 -10.42
C PHE A 176 27.57 -8.07 -11.78
N ALA A 177 28.34 -7.06 -12.17
CA ALA A 177 29.25 -7.21 -13.30
C ALA A 177 30.36 -8.16 -12.86
N VAL A 178 30.46 -9.31 -13.52
CA VAL A 178 31.49 -10.30 -13.27
C VAL A 178 32.27 -10.47 -14.57
N GLU A 179 33.59 -10.63 -14.47
CA GLU A 179 34.43 -10.93 -15.64
C GLU A 179 33.90 -12.19 -16.36
N PRO A 180 33.89 -12.24 -17.71
CA PRO A 180 33.34 -13.37 -18.46
C PRO A 180 33.88 -14.75 -18.04
N HIS A 181 35.11 -14.82 -17.56
CA HIS A 181 35.72 -16.06 -17.07
C HIS A 181 35.14 -16.53 -15.74
N LEU A 182 34.75 -15.61 -14.86
CA LEU A 182 34.08 -15.93 -13.59
C LEU A 182 32.62 -16.39 -13.82
N LEU A 183 31.98 -15.99 -14.93
CA LEU A 183 30.69 -16.56 -15.32
C LEU A 183 30.83 -18.05 -15.66
N SER A 184 31.94 -18.49 -16.26
CA SER A 184 32.21 -19.91 -16.50
C SER A 184 32.47 -20.70 -15.20
N GLU A 185 33.04 -20.06 -14.17
CA GLU A 185 33.23 -20.66 -12.84
C GLU A 185 31.94 -20.64 -11.99
N LEU A 186 31.02 -19.70 -12.25
CA LEU A 186 29.74 -19.51 -11.52
C LEU A 186 28.54 -20.16 -12.21
N ILE A 187 28.67 -20.58 -13.47
CA ILE A 187 27.93 -21.75 -13.92
C ILE A 187 28.45 -22.83 -13.00
N ALA A 188 27.73 -23.09 -11.91
CA ALA A 188 27.85 -24.37 -11.26
C ALA A 188 27.83 -25.36 -12.42
N GLU A 189 28.94 -26.08 -12.64
CA GLU A 189 28.81 -27.39 -13.23
C GLU A 189 27.57 -27.96 -12.55
N PRO A 190 26.55 -28.43 -13.30
CA PRO A 190 25.40 -29.05 -12.65
C PRO A 190 26.00 -29.92 -11.57
N GLU A 191 25.57 -29.78 -10.32
CA GLU A 191 26.05 -30.65 -9.25
C GLU A 191 25.73 -32.08 -9.72
N THR A 192 26.59 -32.66 -10.54
CA THR A 192 26.91 -34.06 -10.62
C THR A 192 27.67 -34.25 -9.35
N ASP A 193 26.94 -34.10 -8.25
CA ASP A 193 27.28 -34.74 -7.02
C ASP A 193 27.35 -36.21 -7.44
N GLU A 194 28.56 -36.70 -7.71
CA GLU A 194 28.81 -38.10 -8.04
C GLU A 194 28.29 -39.03 -6.91
N PHE A 195 27.84 -38.43 -5.80
CA PHE A 195 27.24 -39.03 -4.63
C PHE A 195 25.83 -38.52 -4.28
N GLY A 196 25.24 -37.60 -5.05
CA GLY A 196 23.88 -37.10 -4.82
C GLY A 196 22.87 -38.04 -5.48
N GLN A 197 22.07 -38.75 -4.70
CA GLN A 197 20.96 -39.53 -5.26
C GLN A 197 20.07 -38.61 -6.11
N GLU A 198 19.80 -39.01 -7.35
CA GLU A 198 18.87 -38.32 -8.24
C GLU A 198 17.45 -38.43 -7.65
N VAL A 199 17.09 -37.49 -6.77
CA VAL A 199 15.80 -37.48 -6.09
C VAL A 199 14.75 -36.95 -7.06
N THR A 200 13.99 -37.88 -7.63
CA THR A 200 12.86 -37.56 -8.51
C THR A 200 11.65 -37.05 -7.71
N LEU A 201 10.77 -36.28 -8.35
CA LEU A 201 9.53 -35.86 -7.70
C LEU A 201 8.67 -37.06 -7.26
N GLU A 202 8.63 -38.14 -8.04
CA GLU A 202 7.84 -39.32 -7.69
C GLU A 202 8.41 -40.06 -6.48
N SER A 203 9.73 -40.04 -6.25
CA SER A 203 10.30 -40.59 -5.01
C SER A 203 9.89 -39.75 -3.80
N LEU A 204 9.91 -38.41 -3.91
CA LEU A 204 9.43 -37.51 -2.86
C LEU A 204 7.94 -37.66 -2.58
N LEU A 205 7.12 -37.82 -3.63
CA LEU A 205 5.68 -38.05 -3.48
C LEU A 205 5.41 -39.40 -2.82
N THR A 206 6.18 -40.45 -3.13
CA THR A 206 6.04 -41.76 -2.49
C THR A 206 6.30 -41.68 -0.98
N VAL A 207 7.35 -40.97 -0.58
CA VAL A 207 7.66 -40.71 0.84
C VAL A 207 6.56 -39.85 1.51
N ALA A 208 6.04 -38.85 0.81
CA ALA A 208 4.97 -38.02 1.37
C ALA A 208 3.64 -38.77 1.50
N ILE A 209 3.35 -39.69 0.57
CA ILE A 209 2.18 -40.58 0.60
C ILE A 209 2.27 -41.56 1.77
N SER A 210 3.45 -42.12 2.04
CA SER A 210 3.64 -42.99 3.21
C SER A 210 3.53 -42.24 4.55
N GLN A 211 3.55 -40.91 4.52
CA GLN A 211 3.34 -40.03 5.67
C GLN A 211 1.98 -39.30 5.63
N ASP A 212 1.00 -39.82 4.89
CA ASP A 212 -0.37 -39.32 4.81
C ASP A 212 -0.53 -37.90 4.26
N ILE A 213 0.06 -37.59 3.10
CA ILE A 213 -0.25 -36.36 2.35
C ILE A 213 -1.67 -36.32 1.81
N ASP A 214 -2.29 -35.13 1.88
CA ASP A 214 -3.62 -34.92 1.28
C ASP A 214 -3.54 -35.32 -0.21
N PRO A 215 -4.38 -36.28 -0.67
CA PRO A 215 -4.40 -36.74 -2.06
C PRO A 215 -4.53 -35.60 -3.07
N ARG A 216 -5.28 -34.56 -2.74
CA ARG A 216 -5.42 -33.36 -3.59
C ARG A 216 -4.10 -32.60 -3.72
N HIS A 217 -3.29 -32.55 -2.68
CA HIS A 217 -1.96 -31.93 -2.77
C HIS A 217 -1.05 -32.71 -3.70
N VAL A 218 -1.15 -34.04 -3.75
CA VAL A 218 -0.42 -34.88 -4.72
C VAL A 218 -0.82 -34.54 -6.15
N GLU A 219 -2.13 -34.44 -6.44
CA GLU A 219 -2.64 -34.08 -7.76
C GLU A 219 -2.16 -32.68 -8.20
N ILE A 220 -2.18 -31.72 -7.28
CA ILE A 220 -1.70 -30.36 -7.54
C ILE A 220 -0.19 -30.33 -7.77
N LEU A 221 0.59 -31.10 -7.01
CA LEU A 221 2.05 -31.19 -7.20
C LEU A 221 2.40 -31.76 -8.58
N ARG A 222 1.70 -32.81 -9.03
CA ARG A 222 1.85 -33.37 -10.38
C ARG A 222 1.43 -32.38 -11.46
N ALA A 223 0.30 -31.69 -11.28
CA ALA A 223 -0.15 -30.64 -12.19
C ALA A 223 0.90 -29.53 -12.36
N VAL A 224 1.51 -29.09 -11.24
CA VAL A 224 2.57 -28.09 -11.26
C VAL A 224 3.83 -28.61 -11.95
N ALA A 225 4.23 -29.86 -11.69
CA ALA A 225 5.40 -30.48 -12.29
C ALA A 225 5.27 -30.64 -13.82
N SER A 226 4.05 -30.91 -14.30
CA SER A 226 3.72 -30.93 -15.74
C SER A 226 3.61 -29.54 -16.39
N GLY A 227 3.93 -28.46 -15.67
CA GLY A 227 3.92 -27.09 -16.20
C GLY A 227 2.55 -26.41 -16.21
N GLN A 228 1.53 -26.96 -15.56
CA GLN A 228 0.21 -26.33 -15.54
C GLN A 228 0.18 -25.03 -14.74
N THR A 229 -0.46 -24.01 -15.31
CA THR A 229 -0.62 -22.71 -14.67
C THR A 229 -1.72 -22.73 -13.61
N ALA A 230 -1.73 -21.74 -12.70
CA ALA A 230 -2.82 -21.60 -11.73
C ALA A 230 -4.19 -21.41 -12.40
N ALA A 231 -4.24 -20.78 -13.59
CA ALA A 231 -5.47 -20.63 -14.36
C ALA A 231 -5.97 -21.98 -14.91
N THR A 232 -5.06 -22.83 -15.39
CA THR A 232 -5.39 -24.18 -15.87
C THR A 232 -5.94 -25.06 -14.74
N ILE A 233 -5.27 -25.05 -13.59
CA ILE A 233 -5.70 -25.77 -12.38
C ILE A 233 -7.06 -25.24 -11.92
N ALA A 234 -7.24 -23.92 -11.87
CA ALA A 234 -8.51 -23.30 -11.48
C ALA A 234 -9.67 -23.74 -12.37
N LYS A 235 -9.46 -23.77 -13.69
CA LYS A 235 -10.44 -24.24 -14.66
C LYS A 235 -10.77 -25.73 -14.49
N HIS A 236 -9.77 -26.57 -14.21
CA HIS A 236 -9.95 -28.01 -14.02
C HIS A 236 -10.81 -28.31 -12.77
N TYR A 237 -10.58 -27.60 -11.67
CA TYR A 237 -11.30 -27.81 -10.40
C TYR A 237 -12.55 -26.93 -10.24
N GLY A 238 -12.87 -26.06 -11.20
CA GLY A 238 -14.02 -25.15 -11.11
C GLY A 238 -13.90 -24.09 -10.00
N ILE A 239 -12.67 -23.68 -9.66
CA ILE A 239 -12.37 -22.73 -8.57
C ILE A 239 -11.83 -21.40 -9.10
N ALA A 240 -11.76 -20.39 -8.23
CA ALA A 240 -11.09 -19.13 -8.55
C ALA A 240 -9.56 -19.29 -8.63
N GLU A 241 -8.91 -18.53 -9.52
CA GLU A 241 -7.45 -18.59 -9.70
C GLU A 241 -6.66 -18.28 -8.41
N ARG A 242 -7.18 -17.38 -7.57
CA ARG A 242 -6.60 -17.09 -6.25
C ARG A 242 -6.57 -18.33 -5.36
N THR A 243 -7.63 -19.13 -5.38
CA THR A 243 -7.73 -20.38 -4.61
C THR A 243 -6.74 -21.42 -5.14
N ALA A 244 -6.62 -21.56 -6.46
CA ALA A 244 -5.61 -22.45 -7.06
C ALA A 244 -4.18 -22.06 -6.68
N ARG A 245 -3.85 -20.76 -6.63
CA ARG A 245 -2.53 -20.28 -6.14
C ARG A 245 -2.30 -20.62 -4.67
N ALA A 246 -3.33 -20.50 -3.83
CA ALA A 246 -3.25 -20.86 -2.41
C ALA A 246 -3.01 -22.37 -2.23
N TRP A 247 -3.76 -23.22 -2.94
CA TRP A 247 -3.58 -24.67 -2.88
C TRP A 247 -2.20 -25.11 -3.36
N ARG A 248 -1.65 -24.50 -4.41
CA ARG A 248 -0.26 -24.76 -4.85
C ARG A 248 0.75 -24.46 -3.75
N ALA A 249 0.61 -23.33 -3.08
CA ALA A 249 1.51 -22.94 -1.99
C ALA A 249 1.39 -23.91 -0.80
N GLN A 250 0.17 -24.32 -0.45
CA GLN A 250 -0.09 -25.30 0.60
C GLN A 250 0.50 -26.67 0.26
N ALA A 251 0.27 -27.18 -0.95
CA ALA A 251 0.80 -28.46 -1.40
C ALA A 251 2.34 -28.50 -1.38
N ILE A 252 3.01 -27.45 -1.83
CA ILE A 252 4.49 -27.34 -1.78
C ILE A 252 4.98 -27.28 -0.32
N SER A 253 4.31 -26.49 0.53
CA SER A 253 4.67 -26.39 1.94
C SER A 253 4.52 -27.72 2.66
N GLU A 254 3.43 -28.43 2.38
CA GLU A 254 3.11 -29.70 2.99
C GLU A 254 4.05 -30.83 2.51
N LEU A 255 4.36 -30.89 1.21
CA LEU A 255 5.38 -31.79 0.67
C LEU A 255 6.71 -31.58 1.40
N ARG A 256 7.15 -30.32 1.55
CA ARG A 256 8.39 -29.99 2.25
C ARG A 256 8.39 -30.43 3.71
N VAL A 257 7.27 -30.32 4.42
CA VAL A 257 7.18 -30.74 5.83
C VAL A 257 7.36 -32.25 5.94
N ARG A 258 6.74 -33.02 5.03
CA ARG A 258 6.79 -34.49 5.08
C ARG A 258 8.12 -35.07 4.58
N THR A 259 8.74 -34.47 3.57
CA THR A 259 10.00 -34.98 3.02
C THR A 259 11.25 -34.52 3.79
N ARG A 260 11.12 -33.59 4.74
CA ARG A 260 12.22 -33.19 5.64
C ARG A 260 12.56 -34.22 6.73
N CYS A 261 11.68 -35.19 6.97
CA CYS A 261 11.90 -36.24 7.96
C CYS A 261 12.53 -37.51 7.38
N SER A 262 12.90 -37.50 6.09
CA SER A 262 13.44 -38.66 5.37
C SER A 262 14.86 -38.46 4.82
N VAL A 263 15.56 -37.40 5.26
CA VAL A 263 16.98 -37.13 4.95
C VAL A 263 17.75 -37.08 6.26
#